data_AF-A0A7W9E6D7-F1
#
_entry.id   AF-A0A7W9E6D7-F1
#
_cell.length_a   1.000
_cell.length_b   1.000
_cell.length_c   1.000
_cell.angle_alpha   90.00
_cell.angle_beta   90.00
_cell.angle_gamma   90.00
#
_symmetry.space_group_name_H-M   'P 1'
#
loop_
_entity.id
_entity.type
_entity.pdbx_description
1 polymer ?
#
loop_
_entity_poly.entity_id
_entity_poly.type
_entity_poly.pdbx_seq_one_letter_code
_entity_poly.pdbx_strand_id
1 'polypeptide(L)'
;MNIDAIPVGPNPPWDLNVIIEIPQGGLPVKYEMDKASGALFVDRFLHTAMYYPANYGFVPHTLSADGDPCDVLVLNPTPVVPGCVIRSRPIGVLIMEDEKGMDEKILAVPVDALHPYYTDVASYRQLPAIMIDQIQHFFTRYKDLEKNKETAVKRWGDAGEAAELIAQGIRAHQDKLKADKKG
;
A
#
# COMPACT_ATOMS: atom_id res chain seq x y z
N MET A 1 2.06 -18.28 4.11
CA MET A 1 2.55 -17.96 2.75
C MET A 1 4.07 -17.83 2.82
N ASN A 2 4.83 -18.36 1.85
CA ASN A 2 6.27 -18.10 1.80
C ASN A 2 6.54 -16.78 1.05
N ILE A 3 6.67 -15.67 1.79
CA ILE A 3 6.84 -14.32 1.20
C ILE A 3 8.17 -14.23 0.45
N ASP A 4 9.22 -14.91 0.92
CA ASP A 4 10.54 -14.92 0.27
C ASP A 4 10.54 -15.50 -1.14
N ALA A 5 9.50 -16.26 -1.49
CA ALA A 5 9.30 -16.80 -2.84
C ALA A 5 8.52 -15.84 -3.76
N ILE A 6 8.05 -14.69 -3.26
CA ILE A 6 7.25 -13.73 -4.01
C ILE A 6 8.16 -12.55 -4.41
N PRO A 7 8.57 -12.44 -5.68
CA PRO A 7 9.43 -11.35 -6.10
C PRO A 7 8.70 -10.01 -5.98
N VAL A 8 9.46 -8.92 -5.84
CA VAL A 8 8.95 -7.53 -5.85
C VAL A 8 7.98 -7.29 -7.02
N GLY A 9 8.30 -7.83 -8.18
CA GLY A 9 7.51 -7.72 -9.41
C GLY A 9 8.37 -8.05 -10.62
N PRO A 10 7.78 -8.19 -11.82
CA PRO A 10 8.51 -8.52 -13.04
C PRO A 10 9.29 -7.33 -13.64
N ASN A 11 8.90 -6.08 -13.33
CA ASN A 11 9.59 -4.88 -13.81
C ASN A 11 9.44 -3.71 -12.81
N PRO A 12 9.97 -3.82 -11.58
CA PRO A 12 9.90 -2.74 -10.60
C PRO A 12 10.69 -1.50 -11.07
N PRO A 13 10.24 -0.27 -10.72
CA PRO A 13 9.12 0.03 -9.84
C PRO A 13 7.74 0.10 -10.55
N TRP A 14 7.67 -0.17 -11.85
CA TRP A 14 6.49 0.08 -12.69
C TRP A 14 5.53 -1.10 -12.79
N ASP A 15 5.99 -2.28 -12.38
CA ASP A 15 5.22 -3.52 -12.40
C ASP A 15 5.60 -4.36 -11.17
N LEU A 16 4.67 -4.42 -10.23
CA LEU A 16 4.88 -4.85 -8.85
C LEU A 16 3.89 -5.95 -8.49
N ASN A 17 4.30 -6.82 -7.58
CA ASN A 17 3.40 -7.66 -6.82
C ASN A 17 3.00 -6.94 -5.54
N VAL A 18 1.70 -6.88 -5.25
CA VAL A 18 1.18 -6.34 -3.99
C VAL A 18 0.48 -7.46 -3.24
N ILE A 19 0.94 -7.77 -2.02
CA ILE A 19 0.31 -8.74 -1.13
C ILE A 19 -0.81 -8.02 -0.39
N ILE A 20 -2.05 -8.43 -0.62
CA ILE A 20 -3.24 -7.76 -0.07
C ILE A 20 -3.51 -8.25 1.35
N GLU A 21 -3.71 -7.32 2.27
CA GLU A 21 -4.05 -7.59 3.67
C GLU A 21 -5.52 -7.27 3.95
N ILE A 22 -6.04 -6.18 3.35
CA ILE A 22 -7.38 -5.67 3.63
C ILE A 22 -8.13 -5.46 2.32
N PRO A 23 -9.31 -6.10 2.14
CA PRO A 23 -10.09 -5.95 0.94
C PRO A 23 -10.82 -4.60 0.90
N GLN A 24 -11.03 -4.08 -0.31
CA GLN A 24 -11.87 -2.89 -0.52
C GLN A 24 -13.28 -3.10 0.06
N GLY A 25 -13.79 -2.10 0.80
CA GLY A 25 -15.14 -2.12 1.35
C GLY A 25 -15.38 -3.23 2.38
N GLY A 26 -14.32 -3.93 2.82
CA GLY A 26 -14.41 -5.04 3.75
C GLY A 26 -14.86 -4.67 5.15
N LEU A 27 -14.89 -5.67 6.04
CA LEU A 27 -15.13 -5.46 7.46
C LEU A 27 -14.07 -4.49 8.04
N PRO A 28 -14.41 -3.69 9.06
CA PRO A 28 -13.53 -2.69 9.68
C PRO A 28 -12.45 -3.37 10.56
N VAL A 29 -11.62 -4.20 9.96
CA VAL A 29 -10.52 -4.95 10.59
C VAL A 29 -9.24 -4.62 9.84
N LYS A 30 -8.24 -4.10 10.54
CA LYS A 30 -6.88 -4.02 10.02
C LYS A 30 -6.21 -5.35 10.27
N TYR A 31 -6.03 -6.10 9.19
CA TYR A 31 -5.14 -7.25 9.18
C TYR A 31 -3.73 -6.79 8.87
N GLU A 32 -2.76 -7.56 9.34
CA GLU A 32 -1.34 -7.36 9.04
C GLU A 32 -0.68 -8.74 8.91
N MET A 33 0.14 -8.89 7.87
CA MET A 33 0.87 -10.13 7.62
C MET A 33 2.08 -10.20 8.53
N ASP A 34 2.12 -11.20 9.40
CA ASP A 34 3.34 -11.52 10.14
C ASP A 34 4.36 -12.12 9.16
N LYS A 35 5.48 -11.41 8.97
CA LYS A 35 6.49 -11.76 7.96
C LYS A 35 7.18 -13.10 8.27
N ALA A 36 7.30 -13.46 9.55
CA ALA A 36 7.99 -14.68 9.97
C ALA A 36 7.17 -15.95 9.72
N SER A 37 5.88 -15.93 10.09
CA SER A 37 4.97 -17.07 9.88
C SER A 37 4.26 -17.04 8.51
N GLY A 38 4.18 -15.87 7.88
CA GLY A 38 3.39 -15.63 6.68
C GLY A 38 1.89 -15.83 6.92
N ALA A 39 1.42 -15.57 8.13
CA ALA A 39 0.02 -15.61 8.52
C ALA A 39 -0.54 -14.20 8.72
N LEU A 40 -1.84 -14.04 8.47
CA LEU A 40 -2.56 -12.79 8.73
C LEU A 40 -2.97 -12.73 10.20
N PHE A 41 -2.52 -11.70 10.90
CA PHE A 41 -2.95 -11.37 12.25
C PHE A 41 -3.93 -10.20 12.22
N VAL A 42 -4.82 -10.15 13.20
CA VAL A 42 -5.60 -8.96 13.46
C VAL A 42 -4.70 -7.99 14.22
N ASP A 43 -4.31 -6.88 13.58
CA ASP A 43 -3.63 -5.77 14.27
C ASP A 43 -4.63 -5.06 15.18
N ARG A 44 -5.76 -4.63 14.60
CA ARG A 44 -6.86 -3.98 15.33
C ARG A 44 -8.16 -3.97 14.57
N PHE A 45 -9.24 -3.66 15.28
CA PHE A 45 -10.51 -3.26 14.68
C PHE A 45 -10.51 -1.74 14.51
N LEU A 46 -11.07 -1.22 13.42
CA LEU A 46 -11.23 0.22 13.26
C LEU A 46 -12.28 0.72 14.27
N HIS A 47 -11.96 1.81 14.97
CA HIS A 47 -12.88 2.40 15.96
C HIS A 47 -13.93 3.31 15.30
N THR A 48 -13.72 3.69 14.04
CA THR A 48 -14.65 4.47 13.22
C THR A 48 -15.51 3.56 12.36
N ALA A 49 -16.71 4.03 11.98
CA ALA A 49 -17.59 3.32 11.05
C ALA A 49 -17.16 3.56 9.58
N MET A 50 -15.90 3.25 9.27
CA MET A 50 -15.29 3.44 7.96
C MET A 50 -14.81 2.10 7.38
N TYR A 51 -14.64 2.05 6.07
CA TYR A 51 -14.11 0.91 5.34
C TYR A 51 -13.03 1.39 4.37
N TYR A 52 -12.09 0.50 4.05
CA TYR A 52 -11.00 0.82 3.14
C TYR A 52 -11.55 1.13 1.72
N PRO A 53 -11.17 2.25 1.10
CA PRO A 53 -11.70 2.68 -0.19
C PRO A 53 -11.12 1.91 -1.39
N ALA A 54 -10.05 1.14 -1.17
CA ALA A 54 -9.40 0.27 -2.14
C ALA A 54 -8.86 -0.97 -1.44
N ASN A 55 -8.37 -1.97 -2.20
CA ASN A 55 -7.64 -3.07 -1.61
C ASN A 55 -6.31 -2.54 -1.07
N TYR A 56 -5.94 -2.91 0.14
CA TYR A 56 -4.75 -2.40 0.83
C TYR A 56 -3.79 -3.55 1.12
N GLY A 57 -2.50 -3.28 0.94
CA GLY A 57 -1.44 -4.24 1.21
C GLY A 57 -0.08 -3.60 1.00
N PHE A 58 0.92 -4.42 0.72
CA PHE A 58 2.30 -3.96 0.63
C PHE A 58 3.08 -4.62 -0.50
N VAL A 59 4.18 -3.99 -0.93
CA VAL A 59 5.15 -4.58 -1.87
C VAL A 59 6.18 -5.42 -1.10
N PRO A 60 6.31 -6.73 -1.37
CA PRO A 60 7.31 -7.55 -0.69
C PRO A 60 8.72 -7.07 -1.03
N HIS A 61 9.68 -7.32 -0.13
CA HIS A 61 11.09 -6.97 -0.29
C HIS A 61 11.36 -5.48 -0.50
N THR A 62 10.57 -4.64 0.18
CA THR A 62 10.79 -3.19 0.29
C THR A 62 10.89 -2.78 1.76
N LEU A 63 11.46 -1.61 2.02
CA LEU A 63 11.63 -1.05 3.36
C LEU A 63 11.54 0.48 3.30
N SER A 64 10.43 1.02 3.78
CA SER A 64 10.15 2.45 3.96
C SER A 64 10.88 3.02 5.18
N ALA A 65 10.79 4.34 5.37
CA ALA A 65 11.49 5.06 6.43
C ALA A 65 11.01 4.72 7.85
N ASP A 66 9.77 4.25 7.99
CA ASP A 66 9.15 3.78 9.23
C ASP A 66 9.58 2.34 9.61
N GLY A 67 10.30 1.65 8.73
CA GLY A 67 10.77 0.28 8.92
C GLY A 67 9.83 -0.80 8.40
N ASP A 68 8.70 -0.42 7.81
CA ASP A 68 7.74 -1.33 7.18
C ASP A 68 7.89 -1.37 5.65
N PRO A 69 7.32 -2.37 4.95
CA PRO A 69 7.38 -2.41 3.50
C PRO A 69 6.51 -1.30 2.92
N CYS A 70 6.74 -0.93 1.67
CA CYS A 70 5.96 0.12 1.01
C CYS A 70 4.47 -0.27 0.91
N ASP A 71 3.62 0.51 1.56
CA ASP A 71 2.17 0.37 1.55
C ASP A 71 1.55 0.79 0.21
N VAL A 72 0.53 0.05 -0.22
CA VAL A 72 -0.13 0.24 -1.51
C VAL A 72 -1.65 0.10 -1.39
N LEU A 73 -2.37 1.08 -1.95
CA LEU A 73 -3.77 0.97 -2.31
C LEU A 73 -3.90 0.55 -3.77
N VAL A 74 -4.49 -0.62 -4.01
CA VAL A 74 -4.78 -1.13 -5.35
C VAL A 74 -6.25 -0.89 -5.68
N LEU A 75 -6.50 0.10 -6.53
CA LEU A 75 -7.84 0.45 -7.02
C LEU A 75 -8.33 -0.60 -8.01
N ASN A 76 -9.49 -1.20 -7.71
CA ASN A 76 -10.15 -2.17 -8.56
C ASN A 76 -11.65 -2.13 -8.25
N PRO A 77 -12.57 -2.22 -9.24
CA PRO A 77 -14.00 -2.32 -8.96
C PRO A 77 -14.39 -3.52 -8.07
N THR A 78 -13.54 -4.55 -8.02
CA THR A 78 -13.80 -5.81 -7.30
C THR A 78 -12.86 -5.99 -6.10
N PRO A 79 -13.37 -6.29 -4.90
CA PRO A 79 -12.51 -6.67 -3.77
C PRO A 79 -11.88 -8.04 -4.03
N VAL A 80 -10.69 -8.26 -3.48
CA VAL A 80 -9.99 -9.55 -3.52
C VAL A 80 -9.84 -10.14 -2.13
N VAL A 81 -9.44 -11.42 -2.03
CA VAL A 81 -9.26 -12.06 -0.73
C VAL A 81 -7.96 -11.61 -0.04
N PRO A 82 -7.93 -11.45 1.30
CA PRO A 82 -6.70 -11.27 2.05
C PRO A 82 -5.68 -12.39 1.79
N GLY A 83 -4.41 -12.04 1.72
CA GLY A 83 -3.30 -12.94 1.41
C GLY A 83 -3.19 -13.32 -0.06
N CYS A 84 -3.94 -12.70 -0.98
CA CYS A 84 -3.66 -12.84 -2.40
C CYS A 84 -2.58 -11.85 -2.87
N VAL A 85 -2.08 -12.05 -4.09
CA VAL A 85 -1.10 -11.17 -4.72
C VAL A 85 -1.71 -10.56 -5.98
N ILE A 86 -1.70 -9.22 -6.09
CA ILE A 86 -2.12 -8.51 -7.31
C ILE A 86 -0.91 -7.91 -8.01
N ARG A 87 -0.75 -8.22 -9.30
CA ARG A 87 0.21 -7.53 -10.17
C ARG A 87 -0.31 -6.13 -10.52
N SER A 88 0.41 -5.10 -10.12
CA SER A 88 -0.06 -3.71 -10.10
C SER A 88 0.99 -2.75 -10.65
N ARG A 89 0.54 -1.59 -11.13
CA ARG A 89 1.39 -0.48 -11.57
C ARG A 89 1.03 0.80 -10.81
N PRO A 90 2.02 1.57 -10.32
CA PRO A 90 1.75 2.78 -9.56
C PRO A 90 1.25 3.92 -10.46
N ILE A 91 0.37 4.76 -9.94
CA ILE A 91 -0.20 5.94 -10.62
C ILE A 91 -0.12 7.23 -9.77
N GLY A 92 0.37 7.12 -8.54
CA GLY A 92 0.52 8.25 -7.62
C GLY A 92 0.89 7.78 -6.23
N VAL A 93 1.02 8.73 -5.30
CA VAL A 93 1.27 8.45 -3.89
C VAL A 93 0.59 9.50 -3.03
N LEU A 94 -0.05 9.08 -1.94
CA LEU A 94 -0.56 9.97 -0.91
C LEU A 94 0.54 10.15 0.13
N ILE A 95 1.02 11.38 0.29
CA ILE A 95 2.02 11.74 1.29
C ILE A 95 1.29 12.24 2.53
N MET A 96 1.45 11.52 3.62
CA MET A 96 0.89 11.88 4.92
C MET A 96 1.93 11.70 6.04
N GLU A 97 1.56 12.17 7.22
CA GLU A 97 2.32 12.02 8.45
C GLU A 97 1.36 11.47 9.51
N ASP A 98 1.85 10.55 10.35
CA ASP A 98 1.14 10.04 11.52
C ASP A 98 2.01 10.19 12.79
N GLU A 99 1.56 9.59 13.89
CA GLU A 99 2.27 9.67 15.17
C GLU A 99 3.71 9.11 15.17
N LYS A 100 4.09 8.34 14.14
CA LYS A 100 5.42 7.73 13.97
C LYS A 100 6.29 8.45 12.94
N GLY A 101 5.75 9.43 12.22
CA GLY A 101 6.48 10.22 11.22
C GLY A 101 5.84 10.15 9.84
N MET A 102 6.67 10.22 8.80
CA MET A 102 6.20 10.17 7.42
C MET A 102 5.59 8.81 7.11
N ASP A 103 4.42 8.84 6.49
CA ASP A 103 3.63 7.67 6.16
C ASP A 103 3.14 7.80 4.70
N GLU A 104 3.85 7.21 3.74
CA GLU A 104 3.44 7.29 2.34
C GLU A 104 2.55 6.11 1.95
N LYS A 105 1.49 6.37 1.17
CA LYS A 105 0.61 5.34 0.63
C LYS A 105 0.62 5.38 -0.89
N ILE A 106 1.24 4.39 -1.52
CA ILE A 106 1.28 4.30 -2.99
C ILE A 106 -0.14 4.02 -3.49
N LEU A 107 -0.55 4.71 -4.54
CA LEU A 107 -1.79 4.40 -5.27
C LEU A 107 -1.43 3.67 -6.56
N ALA A 108 -2.03 2.50 -6.75
CA ALA A 108 -1.79 1.65 -7.90
C ALA A 108 -3.10 1.12 -8.50
N VAL A 109 -3.00 0.63 -9.72
CA VAL A 109 -4.06 -0.10 -10.42
C VAL A 109 -3.50 -1.44 -10.91
N PRO A 110 -4.33 -2.48 -11.11
CA PRO A 110 -3.89 -3.71 -11.74
C PRO A 110 -3.22 -3.45 -13.09
N VAL A 111 -2.23 -4.27 -13.45
CA VAL A 111 -1.70 -4.24 -14.82
C VAL A 111 -2.77 -4.66 -15.82
N ASP A 112 -2.70 -4.13 -17.03
CA ASP A 112 -3.70 -4.32 -18.07
C ASP A 112 -3.92 -5.80 -18.44
N ALA A 113 -2.87 -6.62 -18.34
CA ALA A 113 -2.96 -8.08 -18.56
C ALA A 113 -3.85 -8.81 -17.55
N LEU A 114 -4.05 -8.25 -16.35
CA LEU A 114 -5.00 -8.78 -15.36
C LEU A 114 -6.39 -8.17 -15.54
N HIS A 115 -6.47 -6.85 -15.73
CA HIS A 115 -7.74 -6.15 -15.91
C HIS A 115 -7.55 -4.84 -16.69
N PRO A 116 -8.17 -4.67 -17.88
CA PRO A 116 -7.99 -3.46 -18.71
C PRO A 116 -8.81 -2.24 -18.24
N TYR A 117 -9.49 -2.31 -17.08
CA TYR A 117 -10.40 -1.24 -16.62
C TYR A 117 -9.73 0.13 -16.49
N TYR A 118 -8.42 0.13 -16.19
CA TYR A 118 -7.63 1.34 -15.97
C TYR A 118 -6.56 1.58 -17.04
N THR A 119 -6.65 0.94 -18.22
CA THR A 119 -5.64 1.06 -19.31
C THR A 119 -5.23 2.50 -19.58
N ASP A 120 -6.18 3.44 -19.64
CA ASP A 120 -5.91 4.85 -19.94
C ASP A 120 -5.54 5.72 -18.71
N VAL A 121 -5.41 5.11 -17.52
CA VAL A 121 -5.08 5.81 -16.27
C VAL A 121 -3.62 5.57 -15.90
N ALA A 122 -2.75 6.51 -16.26
CA ALA A 122 -1.33 6.54 -15.88
C ALA A 122 -1.07 7.43 -14.65
N SER A 123 -2.02 8.29 -14.26
CA SER A 123 -1.91 9.18 -13.11
C SER A 123 -3.20 9.18 -12.29
N TYR A 124 -3.09 9.31 -10.96
CA TYR A 124 -4.23 9.52 -10.07
C TYR A 124 -5.10 10.71 -10.49
N ARG A 125 -4.52 11.71 -11.19
CA ARG A 125 -5.26 12.88 -11.71
C ARG A 125 -6.25 12.56 -12.82
N GLN A 126 -6.15 11.37 -13.41
CA GLN A 126 -7.11 10.88 -14.43
C GLN A 126 -8.27 10.11 -13.80
N LEU A 127 -8.26 9.90 -12.48
CA LEU A 127 -9.39 9.34 -11.75
C LEU A 127 -10.43 10.44 -11.45
N PRO A 128 -11.69 10.06 -11.19
CA PRO A 128 -12.68 11.00 -10.68
C PRO A 128 -12.19 11.68 -9.39
N ALA A 129 -12.26 13.00 -9.34
CA ALA A 129 -11.78 13.78 -8.18
C ALA A 129 -12.36 13.28 -6.84
N ILE A 130 -13.66 12.93 -6.83
CA ILE A 130 -14.34 12.39 -5.65
C ILE A 130 -13.68 11.11 -5.10
N MET A 131 -13.11 10.27 -5.97
CA MET A 131 -12.41 9.05 -5.53
C MET A 131 -11.12 9.40 -4.79
N ILE A 132 -10.39 10.39 -5.29
CA ILE A 132 -9.16 10.90 -4.66
C ILE A 132 -9.49 11.53 -3.30
N ASP A 133 -10.56 12.34 -3.25
CA ASP A 133 -11.05 12.96 -2.02
C ASP A 133 -11.49 11.91 -0.99
N GLN A 134 -12.15 10.83 -1.42
CA GLN A 134 -12.55 9.72 -0.54
C GLN A 134 -11.34 9.00 0.06
N ILE A 135 -10.31 8.73 -0.73
CA ILE A 135 -9.06 8.09 -0.24
C ILE A 135 -8.39 9.01 0.78
N GLN A 136 -8.21 10.29 0.44
CA GLN A 136 -7.61 11.28 1.33
C GLN A 136 -8.41 11.42 2.64
N HIS A 137 -9.74 11.50 2.54
CA HIS A 137 -10.61 11.60 3.71
C HIS A 137 -10.52 10.36 4.60
N PHE A 138 -10.50 9.16 4.01
CA PHE A 138 -10.32 7.92 4.77
C PHE A 138 -9.07 7.96 5.63
N PHE A 139 -7.90 8.20 5.04
CA PHE A 139 -6.64 8.22 5.80
C PHE A 139 -6.52 9.37 6.78
N THR A 140 -7.23 10.48 6.55
CA THR A 140 -7.27 11.61 7.50
C THR A 140 -8.12 11.28 8.73
N ARG A 141 -9.11 10.38 8.62
CA ARG A 141 -10.19 10.22 9.61
C ARG A 141 -10.31 8.85 10.26
N TYR A 142 -9.78 7.81 9.64
CA TYR A 142 -10.02 6.43 10.09
C TYR A 142 -9.52 6.15 11.52
N LYS A 143 -8.51 6.90 11.98
CA LYS A 143 -7.92 6.86 13.32
C LYS A 143 -8.56 7.86 14.32
N ASP A 144 -9.59 8.65 13.96
CA ASP A 144 -10.14 9.73 14.81
C ASP A 144 -10.62 9.26 16.21
N LEU A 145 -11.02 7.98 16.35
CA LEU A 145 -11.47 7.39 17.61
C LEU A 145 -10.41 6.46 18.26
N GLU A 146 -9.18 6.46 17.75
CA GLU A 146 -8.03 5.81 18.36
C GLU A 146 -7.29 6.81 19.26
N LYS A 147 -7.22 6.54 20.58
CA LYS A 147 -6.60 7.46 21.54
C LYS A 147 -5.14 7.71 21.19
N ASN A 148 -4.74 8.99 21.18
CA ASN A 148 -3.36 9.46 20.91
C ASN A 148 -2.84 9.13 19.51
N LYS A 149 -3.72 8.89 18.53
CA LYS A 149 -3.34 8.77 17.13
C LYS A 149 -3.89 9.94 16.34
N GLU A 150 -3.03 10.50 15.50
CA GLU A 150 -3.38 11.60 14.61
C GLU A 150 -2.76 11.33 13.24
N THR A 151 -3.44 11.78 12.19
CA THR A 151 -2.97 11.65 10.81
C THR A 151 -3.20 12.95 10.08
N ALA A 152 -2.20 13.39 9.32
CA ALA A 152 -2.26 14.60 8.53
C ALA A 152 -1.82 14.32 7.09
N VAL A 153 -2.76 14.42 6.15
CA VAL A 153 -2.43 14.40 4.72
C VAL A 153 -1.71 15.68 4.35
N LYS A 154 -0.55 15.56 3.70
CA LYS A 154 0.26 16.69 3.24
C LYS A 154 -0.06 17.05 1.79
N ARG A 155 0.05 16.06 0.88
CA ARG A 155 -0.16 16.25 -0.56
C ARG A 155 -0.25 14.92 -1.30
N TRP A 156 -0.63 15.00 -2.56
CA TRP A 156 -0.46 13.91 -3.52
C TRP A 156 0.82 14.10 -4.34
N GLY A 157 1.57 13.02 -4.51
CA GLY A 157 2.68 12.87 -5.44
C GLY A 157 2.24 12.16 -6.72
N ASP A 158 3.00 12.34 -7.81
CA ASP A 158 2.72 11.68 -9.08
C ASP A 158 3.27 10.24 -9.15
N ALA A 159 3.07 9.58 -10.28
CA ALA A 159 3.51 8.21 -10.49
C ALA A 159 5.05 8.07 -10.48
N GLY A 160 5.79 9.12 -10.87
CA GLY A 160 7.24 9.15 -10.82
C GLY A 160 7.77 9.20 -9.40
N GLU A 161 7.16 10.02 -8.56
CA GLU A 161 7.47 10.06 -7.12
C GLU A 161 7.16 8.74 -6.43
N ALA A 162 6.01 8.11 -6.74
CA ALA A 162 5.68 6.79 -6.24
C ALA A 162 6.74 5.75 -6.65
N ALA A 163 7.16 5.76 -7.91
CA ALA A 163 8.18 4.86 -8.44
C ALA A 163 9.55 5.06 -7.76
N GLU A 164 9.93 6.30 -7.47
CA GLU A 164 11.15 6.63 -6.74
C GLU A 164 11.11 6.08 -5.31
N LEU A 165 10.00 6.25 -4.58
CA LEU A 165 9.81 5.71 -3.22
C LEU A 165 9.90 4.19 -3.20
N ILE A 166 9.27 3.50 -4.16
CA ILE A 166 9.38 2.05 -4.31
C ILE A 166 10.83 1.64 -4.56
N ALA A 167 11.53 2.33 -5.48
CA ALA A 167 12.92 2.03 -5.78
C ALA A 167 13.85 2.26 -4.56
N GLN A 168 13.58 3.29 -3.76
CA GLN A 168 14.27 3.54 -2.49
C GLN A 168 13.99 2.40 -1.49
N GLY A 169 12.73 1.98 -1.36
CA GLY A 169 12.34 0.87 -0.49
C GLY A 169 13.04 -0.44 -0.86
N ILE A 170 13.16 -0.74 -2.15
CA ILE A 170 13.90 -1.93 -2.63
C ILE A 170 15.38 -1.84 -2.24
N ARG A 171 16.03 -0.67 -2.45
CA ARG A 171 17.44 -0.47 -2.09
C ARG A 171 17.67 -0.62 -0.59
N ALA A 172 16.83 0.02 0.24
CA ALA A 172 16.92 -0.04 1.69
C ALA A 172 16.76 -1.47 2.22
N HIS A 173 15.82 -2.24 1.66
CA HIS A 173 15.66 -3.66 2.02
C HIS A 173 16.91 -4.48 1.68
N GLN A 174 17.48 -4.29 0.48
CA GLN A 174 18.70 -4.99 0.07
C GLN A 174 19.90 -4.66 0.96
N ASP A 175 20.05 -3.40 1.36
CA ASP A 175 21.16 -2.97 2.20
C ASP A 175 21.02 -3.50 3.64
N LYS A 176 19.79 -3.58 4.17
CA LYS A 176 19.51 -4.28 5.43
C LYS A 176 19.91 -5.76 5.36
N LEU A 177 19.51 -6.49 4.30
CA LEU A 177 19.91 -7.88 4.11
C LEU A 177 21.43 -8.08 4.01
N LYS A 178 22.17 -7.12 3.44
CA LYS A 178 23.65 -7.17 3.40
C LYS A 178 24.27 -6.91 4.76
N ALA A 179 23.70 -5.98 5.55
CA ALA A 179 24.16 -5.68 6.89
C ALA A 179 23.96 -6.90 7.82
N ASP A 180 22.79 -7.53 7.76
CA ASP A 180 22.44 -8.71 8.57
C ASP A 180 23.31 -9.94 8.26
N LYS A 181 23.88 -10.03 7.04
CA LYS A 181 24.81 -11.10 6.65
C LYS A 181 26.26 -10.87 7.09
N LYS A 182 26.60 -9.64 7.50
CA LYS A 182 27.97 -9.25 7.90
C LYS A 182 28.16 -9.24 9.43
N GLY A 183 27.08 -9.21 10.20
CA GLY A 183 27.09 -9.35 11.67
C GLY A 183 26.93 -10.80 12.08
#